data_AF-A0A6I1W0S6-F1
#
_entry.id   AF-A0A6I1W0S6-F1
#
_cell.length_a   1.000
_cell.length_b   1.000
_cell.length_c   1.000
_cell.angle_alpha   90.00
_cell.angle_beta   90.00
_cell.angle_gamma   90.00
#
_symmetry.space_group_name_H-M   'P 1'
#
loop_
_entity.id
_entity.type
_entity.pdbx_description
1 polymer ?
#
loop_
_entity_poly.entity_id
_entity_poly.type
_entity_poly.pdbx_seq_one_letter_code
_entity_poly.pdbx_strand_id
1 'polypeptide(L)'
;EFSEREGEGTRLSVVVNRKMPDLEEIITVLAARFIHDPGFQIRVNGTPLTLAKLEQHARSHTLTLSEGRTAKVIVIDSTQQNHSSIHQGVAFWVDHRLVGDPTWAIGQVANFDGRTRFAKRYKIIVDTLGFEDHV
;
A
#
# COMPACT_ATOMS: atom_id res chain seq x y z
N GLU A 1 -0.47 16.75 32.64
CA GLU A 1 0.71 17.57 32.26
C GLU A 1 1.16 17.17 30.86
N PHE A 2 1.28 18.13 29.95
CA PHE A 2 1.91 17.91 28.65
C PHE A 2 3.37 18.29 28.79
N SER A 3 4.24 17.28 28.94
CA SER A 3 5.69 17.48 28.84
C SER A 3 6.07 17.81 27.41
N GLU A 4 7.07 18.67 27.20
CA GLU A 4 7.73 18.79 25.90
C GLU A 4 8.19 17.40 25.44
N ARG A 5 7.85 17.05 24.21
CA ARG A 5 8.30 15.84 23.53
C ARG A 5 9.06 16.29 22.30
N GLU A 6 10.17 15.64 22.02
CA GLU A 6 10.89 15.86 20.76
C GLU A 6 9.99 15.52 19.57
N GLY A 7 9.86 16.48 18.64
CA GLY A 7 9.18 16.32 17.36
C GLY A 7 7.71 16.73 17.34
N GLU A 8 7.13 16.68 16.13
CA GLU A 8 5.74 16.98 15.85
C GLU A 8 5.01 15.73 15.35
N GLY A 9 3.77 15.52 15.78
CA GLY A 9 2.97 14.39 15.33
C GLY A 9 1.71 14.13 16.15
N THR A 10 0.96 13.11 15.74
CA THR A 10 -0.27 12.67 16.43
C THR A 10 -0.06 11.30 17.06
N ARG A 11 -0.41 11.16 18.34
CA ARG A 11 -0.42 9.87 19.03
C ARG A 11 -1.86 9.47 19.34
N LEU A 12 -2.26 8.31 18.83
CA LEU A 12 -3.50 7.64 19.21
C LEU A 12 -3.16 6.50 20.18
N SER A 13 -3.96 6.33 21.23
CA SER A 13 -3.74 5.29 22.24
C SER A 13 -5.07 4.77 22.75
N VAL A 14 -5.15 3.47 22.97
CA VAL A 14 -6.36 2.78 23.45
C VAL A 14 -5.97 1.71 24.46
N VAL A 15 -6.83 1.48 25.45
CA VAL A 15 -6.69 0.37 26.40
C VAL A 15 -7.44 -0.84 25.85
N VAL A 16 -6.75 -1.97 25.70
CA VAL A 16 -7.36 -3.20 25.19
C VAL A 16 -8.05 -3.94 26.33
N ASN A 17 -9.38 -3.96 26.31
CA ASN A 17 -10.18 -4.62 27.35
C ASN A 17 -10.42 -6.12 27.06
N ARG A 18 -10.46 -6.50 25.78
CA ARG A 18 -10.70 -7.88 25.30
C ARG A 18 -10.07 -8.07 23.92
N LYS A 19 -9.75 -9.33 23.57
CA LYS A 19 -9.14 -9.73 22.28
C LYS A 19 -7.87 -8.93 21.99
N MET A 20 -6.80 -9.23 22.72
CA MET A 20 -5.49 -8.68 22.42
C MET A 20 -5.13 -9.02 20.98
N PRO A 21 -4.78 -8.03 20.14
CA PRO A 21 -4.41 -8.31 18.75
C PRO A 21 -3.14 -9.15 18.71
N ASP A 22 -3.13 -10.14 17.82
CA ASP A 22 -1.94 -10.93 17.58
C ASP A 22 -0.89 -10.13 16.79
N LEU A 23 0.39 -10.34 17.09
CA LEU A 23 1.47 -9.58 16.44
C LEU A 23 1.55 -9.88 14.94
N GLU A 24 1.36 -11.14 14.52
CA GLU A 24 1.38 -11.52 13.11
C GLU A 24 0.19 -10.92 12.37
N GLU A 25 -0.97 -10.85 13.02
CA GLU A 25 -2.17 -10.19 12.48
C GLU A 25 -1.94 -8.69 12.31
N ILE A 26 -1.38 -7.98 13.31
CA ILE A 26 -1.01 -6.56 13.20
C ILE A 26 -0.09 -6.34 12.00
N ILE A 27 0.98 -7.14 11.89
CA ILE A 27 1.94 -7.05 10.80
C ILE A 27 1.25 -7.26 9.45
N THR A 28 0.39 -8.26 9.36
CA THR A 28 -0.35 -8.58 8.13
C THR A 28 -1.26 -7.44 7.71
N VAL A 29 -2.02 -6.85 8.65
CA VAL A 29 -2.92 -5.72 8.39
C VAL A 29 -2.14 -4.48 7.94
N LEU A 30 -1.06 -4.14 8.65
CA LEU A 30 -0.22 -2.98 8.31
C LEU A 30 0.47 -3.17 6.96
N ALA A 31 1.03 -4.36 6.71
CA ALA A 31 1.62 -4.68 5.42
C ALA A 31 0.58 -4.61 4.31
N ALA A 32 -0.61 -5.18 4.48
CA ALA A 32 -1.66 -5.11 3.47
C ALA A 32 -2.12 -3.68 3.17
N ARG A 33 -2.24 -2.84 4.21
CA ARG A 33 -2.71 -1.45 4.07
C ARG A 33 -1.67 -0.55 3.41
N PHE A 34 -0.40 -0.76 3.72
CA PHE A 34 0.65 0.21 3.40
C PHE A 34 1.71 -0.32 2.43
N ILE A 35 1.55 -1.54 1.90
CA ILE A 35 2.39 -2.03 0.80
C ILE A 35 2.35 -1.14 -0.44
N HIS A 36 1.24 -0.42 -0.63
CA HIS A 36 1.08 0.53 -1.70
C HIS A 36 1.69 1.89 -1.37
N ASP A 37 2.17 2.10 -0.13
CA ASP A 37 2.68 3.38 0.35
C ASP A 37 4.14 3.34 0.80
N PRO A 38 5.11 3.46 -0.15
CA PRO A 38 6.53 3.48 0.18
C PRO A 38 7.00 4.77 0.86
N GLY A 39 6.14 5.77 1.06
CA GLY A 39 6.51 7.10 1.54
C GLY A 39 6.88 7.17 3.02
N PHE A 40 6.64 6.10 3.80
CA PHE A 40 6.93 6.09 5.23
C PHE A 40 7.44 4.75 5.76
N GLN A 41 8.20 4.84 6.86
CA GLN A 41 8.67 3.68 7.61
C GLN A 41 7.65 3.29 8.69
N ILE A 42 7.20 2.04 8.66
CA ILE A 42 6.38 1.46 9.73
C ILE A 42 7.27 0.71 10.70
N ARG A 43 7.01 0.86 12.00
CA ARG A 43 7.66 0.09 13.06
C ARG A 43 6.60 -0.55 13.95
N VAL A 44 6.72 -1.85 14.21
CA VAL A 44 5.88 -2.58 15.17
C VAL A 44 6.77 -3.02 16.33
N ASN A 45 6.44 -2.58 17.55
CA ASN A 45 7.24 -2.82 18.76
C ASN A 45 8.73 -2.45 18.60
N GLY A 46 9.01 -1.37 17.86
CA GLY A 46 10.38 -0.89 17.60
C GLY A 46 11.08 -1.58 16.43
N THR A 47 10.56 -2.71 15.95
CA THR A 47 11.10 -3.43 14.79
C THR A 47 10.58 -2.80 13.50
N PRO A 48 11.45 -2.36 12.57
CA PRO A 48 11.02 -1.93 11.24
C PRO A 48 10.27 -3.05 10.53
N LEU A 49 9.09 -2.72 10.00
CA LEU A 49 8.38 -3.62 9.13
C LEU A 49 9.03 -3.55 7.75
N THR A 50 10.02 -4.41 7.51
CA THR A 50 10.71 -4.45 6.22
C THR A 50 9.78 -5.11 5.19
N LEU A 51 9.16 -4.29 4.35
CA LEU A 51 8.44 -4.74 3.15
C LEU A 51 9.38 -5.40 2.11
N ALA A 52 10.69 -5.44 2.37
CA ALA A 52 11.74 -6.01 1.52
C ALA A 52 11.46 -7.43 0.98
N LYS A 53 10.76 -8.29 1.73
CA LYS A 53 10.34 -9.62 1.20
C LYS A 53 9.35 -9.49 0.04
N LEU A 54 8.49 -8.49 0.06
CA LEU A 54 7.56 -8.18 -1.03
C LEU A 54 8.28 -7.47 -2.18
N GLU A 55 9.29 -6.64 -1.89
CA GLU A 55 10.15 -6.02 -2.91
C GLU A 55 10.96 -7.04 -3.72
N GLN A 56 11.38 -8.16 -3.11
CA GLN A 56 12.03 -9.26 -3.85
C GLN A 56 11.13 -9.86 -4.93
N HIS A 57 9.81 -9.74 -4.77
CA HIS A 57 8.81 -10.18 -5.72
C HIS A 57 8.18 -9.02 -6.48
N ALA A 58 8.72 -7.81 -6.34
CA ALA A 58 8.30 -6.64 -7.09
C ALA A 58 8.99 -6.60 -8.46
N ARG A 59 8.21 -6.35 -9.49
CA ARG A 59 8.69 -6.09 -10.86
C ARG A 59 8.24 -4.70 -11.25
N SER A 60 9.17 -3.86 -11.69
CA SER A 60 8.85 -2.53 -12.22
C SER A 60 8.83 -2.51 -13.74
N HIS A 61 7.88 -1.78 -14.31
CA HIS A 61 7.80 -1.48 -15.74
C HIS A 61 7.40 -0.03 -15.93
N THR A 62 8.04 0.67 -16.87
CA THR A 62 7.69 2.06 -17.20
C THR A 62 6.79 2.09 -18.42
N LEU A 63 5.60 2.65 -18.28
CA LEU A 63 4.67 2.90 -19.36
C LEU A 63 4.86 4.32 -19.89
N THR A 64 5.00 4.45 -21.21
CA THR A 64 4.91 5.74 -21.89
C THR A 64 3.45 6.09 -22.10
N LEU A 65 3.06 7.29 -21.66
CA LEU A 65 1.72 7.83 -21.80
C LEU A 65 1.71 8.93 -22.87
N SER A 66 0.54 9.50 -23.13
CA SER A 66 0.41 10.65 -24.03
C SER A 66 1.21 11.86 -23.51
N GLU A 67 1.54 12.79 -24.41
CA GLU A 67 2.21 14.05 -24.07
C GLU A 67 3.59 13.90 -23.41
N GLY A 68 4.29 12.78 -23.67
CA GLY A 68 5.62 12.53 -23.12
C GLY A 68 5.63 12.18 -21.63
N ARG A 69 4.46 11.99 -21.01
CA ARG A 69 4.34 11.57 -19.60
C ARG A 69 4.69 10.10 -19.46
N THR A 70 5.06 9.70 -18.24
CA THR A 70 5.37 8.30 -17.94
C THR A 70 4.74 7.86 -16.64
N ALA A 71 4.37 6.60 -16.55
CA ALA A 71 3.95 5.98 -15.30
C ALA A 71 4.86 4.79 -15.00
N LYS A 72 5.38 4.73 -13.77
CA LYS A 72 6.09 3.57 -13.26
C LYS A 72 5.07 2.62 -12.63
N VAL A 73 4.90 1.46 -13.25
CA VAL A 73 4.06 0.38 -12.74
C VAL A 73 4.93 -0.58 -11.94
N ILE A 74 4.55 -0.86 -10.70
CA ILE A 74 5.20 -1.83 -9.84
C ILE A 74 4.19 -2.93 -9.55
N VAL A 75 4.51 -4.15 -9.98
CA VAL A 75 3.69 -5.34 -9.73
C VAL A 75 4.36 -6.14 -8.62
N ILE A 76 3.64 -6.36 -7.53
CA ILE A 76 4.09 -7.15 -6.39
C ILE A 76 3.35 -8.48 -6.42
N ASP A 77 4.11 -9.57 -6.44
CA ASP A 77 3.57 -10.92 -6.33
C ASP A 77 3.64 -11.42 -4.88
N SER A 78 2.48 -11.45 -4.20
CA SER A 78 2.38 -11.88 -2.81
C SER A 78 2.07 -13.38 -2.67
N THR A 79 2.65 -14.24 -3.52
CA THR A 79 2.51 -15.72 -3.58
C THR A 79 2.27 -16.48 -2.26
N GLN A 80 2.70 -15.94 -1.11
CA GLN A 80 2.67 -16.60 0.18
C GLN A 80 1.70 -15.99 1.22
N GLN A 81 1.15 -14.77 1.03
CA GLN A 81 0.87 -13.93 2.20
C GLN A 81 -0.46 -13.19 2.33
N ASN A 82 -1.51 -13.42 1.53
CA ASN A 82 -2.80 -12.80 1.86
C ASN A 82 -4.03 -13.64 1.48
N HIS A 83 -4.77 -14.07 2.50
CA HIS A 83 -6.12 -14.63 2.34
C HIS A 83 -7.21 -13.54 2.30
N SER A 84 -6.89 -12.31 2.70
CA SER A 84 -7.81 -11.18 2.75
C SER A 84 -7.92 -10.47 1.40
N SER A 85 -9.16 -10.22 0.96
CA SER A 85 -9.50 -9.45 -0.25
C SER A 85 -9.48 -7.92 -0.05
N ILE A 86 -9.08 -7.44 1.13
CA ILE A 86 -9.14 -6.02 1.49
C ILE A 86 -7.86 -5.31 0.99
N HIS A 87 -8.02 -4.10 0.43
CA HIS A 87 -6.96 -3.28 -0.17
C HIS A 87 -6.18 -3.98 -1.30
N GLN A 88 -6.88 -4.73 -2.15
CA GLN A 88 -6.30 -5.36 -3.35
C GLN A 88 -6.64 -4.55 -4.60
N GLY A 89 -5.75 -4.62 -5.59
CA GLY A 89 -5.97 -4.01 -6.89
C GLY A 89 -4.86 -3.08 -7.31
N VAL A 90 -5.25 -2.13 -8.15
CA VAL A 90 -4.40 -1.07 -8.68
C VAL A 90 -4.52 0.13 -7.75
N ALA A 91 -3.40 0.51 -7.15
CA ALA A 91 -3.25 1.72 -6.35
C ALA A 91 -2.61 2.80 -7.21
N PHE A 92 -3.19 3.99 -7.25
CA PHE A 92 -2.65 5.13 -7.99
C PHE A 92 -1.89 6.07 -7.06
N TRP A 93 -0.70 6.44 -7.51
CA TRP A 93 0.23 7.30 -6.81
C TRP A 93 0.46 8.56 -7.64
N VAL A 94 0.11 9.71 -7.08
CA VAL A 94 0.30 11.02 -7.68
C VAL A 94 1.03 11.87 -6.63
N ASP A 95 2.14 12.49 -7.00
CA ASP A 95 2.96 13.29 -6.08
C ASP A 95 3.28 12.54 -4.76
N HIS A 96 3.73 11.28 -4.88
CA HIS A 96 4.06 10.41 -3.75
C HIS A 96 2.92 10.18 -2.75
N ARG A 97 1.66 10.34 -3.17
CA ARG A 97 0.47 10.10 -2.34
C ARG A 97 -0.45 9.10 -3.00
N LEU A 98 -1.01 8.19 -2.19
CA LEU A 98 -2.09 7.32 -2.61
C LEU A 98 -3.35 8.15 -2.90
N VAL A 99 -3.88 8.03 -4.12
CA VAL A 99 -5.13 8.66 -4.54
C VAL A 99 -6.24 7.61 -4.59
N GLY A 100 -7.27 7.78 -3.77
CA GLY A 100 -8.38 6.85 -3.65
C GLY A 100 -8.02 5.53 -2.98
N ASP A 101 -8.90 4.54 -3.12
CA ASP A 101 -8.67 3.18 -2.61
C ASP A 101 -8.15 2.25 -3.71
N PRO A 102 -7.21 1.33 -3.40
CA PRO A 102 -6.80 0.31 -4.35
C PRO A 102 -7.99 -0.53 -4.83
N THR A 103 -8.11 -0.71 -6.14
CA THR A 103 -9.25 -1.42 -6.74
C THR A 103 -8.88 -2.10 -8.06
N TRP A 104 -9.56 -3.20 -8.39
CA TRP A 104 -9.44 -3.85 -9.69
C TRP A 104 -10.31 -3.17 -10.78
N ALA A 105 -11.14 -2.19 -10.40
CA ALA A 105 -11.87 -1.35 -11.33
C ALA A 105 -11.12 -0.03 -11.57
N ILE A 106 -10.76 0.27 -12.82
CA ILE A 106 -10.12 1.54 -13.17
C ILE A 106 -11.16 2.40 -13.89
N GLY A 107 -11.54 3.52 -13.28
CA GLY A 107 -12.66 4.33 -13.78
C GLY A 107 -13.96 3.51 -13.80
N GLN A 108 -14.58 3.40 -14.98
CA GLN A 108 -15.82 2.62 -15.17
C GLN A 108 -15.55 1.18 -15.63
N VAL A 109 -14.28 0.78 -15.77
CA VAL A 109 -13.90 -0.54 -16.31
C VAL A 109 -13.51 -1.47 -15.16
N ALA A 110 -14.32 -2.51 -14.95
CA ALA A 110 -13.97 -3.60 -14.04
C ALA A 110 -12.97 -4.56 -14.71
N ASN A 111 -11.68 -4.41 -14.41
CA ASN A 111 -10.64 -5.21 -15.09
C ASN A 111 -10.58 -6.65 -14.58
N PHE A 112 -10.66 -6.84 -13.25
CA PHE A 112 -10.59 -8.16 -12.62
C PHE A 112 -11.61 -8.32 -11.50
N ASP A 113 -12.12 -9.54 -11.33
CA ASP A 113 -12.90 -9.92 -10.15
C ASP A 113 -11.96 -10.16 -8.96
N GLY A 114 -12.11 -9.36 -7.90
CA GLY A 114 -11.33 -9.41 -6.67
C GLY A 114 -11.32 -10.76 -5.95
N ARG A 115 -12.27 -11.64 -6.25
CA ARG A 115 -12.36 -12.98 -5.64
C ARG A 115 -11.41 -13.98 -6.28
N THR A 116 -10.93 -13.71 -7.49
CA THR A 116 -10.07 -14.62 -8.24
C THR A 116 -8.72 -14.82 -7.57
N ARG A 117 -8.09 -15.97 -7.84
CA ARG A 117 -6.73 -16.26 -7.34
C ARG A 117 -5.71 -15.24 -7.85
N PHE A 118 -5.90 -14.74 -9.07
CA PHE A 118 -5.06 -13.69 -9.64
C PHE A 118 -5.16 -12.40 -8.82
N ALA A 119 -6.38 -11.91 -8.59
CA ALA A 119 -6.64 -10.71 -7.82
C ALA A 119 -6.11 -10.77 -6.38
N LYS A 120 -6.13 -11.96 -5.77
CA LYS A 120 -5.59 -12.17 -4.42
C LYS A 120 -4.07 -12.25 -4.35
N ARG A 121 -3.41 -12.56 -5.46
CA ARG A 121 -1.96 -12.79 -5.53
C ARG A 121 -1.20 -11.52 -5.88
N TYR A 122 -1.77 -10.68 -6.74
CA TYR A 122 -1.06 -9.53 -7.28
C TYR A 122 -1.54 -8.23 -6.66
N LYS A 123 -0.60 -7.32 -6.45
CA LYS A 123 -0.85 -5.95 -6.04
C LYS A 123 -0.13 -5.04 -7.02
N ILE A 124 -0.81 -4.03 -7.53
CA ILE A 124 -0.25 -3.14 -8.56
C ILE A 124 -0.21 -1.73 -7.99
N ILE A 125 0.93 -1.08 -8.13
CA ILE A 125 1.12 0.34 -7.83
C ILE A 125 1.41 1.02 -9.16
N VAL A 126 0.68 2.09 -9.46
CA VAL A 126 0.91 2.95 -10.63
C VAL A 126 1.34 4.31 -10.10
N ASP A 127 2.64 4.56 -10.17
CA ASP A 127 3.25 5.84 -9.80
C ASP A 127 3.33 6.73 -11.03
N THR A 128 2.54 7.79 -11.02
CA THR A 128 2.42 8.72 -12.15
C THR A 128 3.33 9.92 -11.92
N LEU A 129 4.49 9.91 -12.58
CA LEU A 129 5.42 11.03 -12.57
C LEU A 129 5.00 12.03 -13.65
N GLY A 130 4.79 13.30 -13.30
CA GLY A 130 4.38 14.34 -14.26
C GLY A 130 2.86 14.51 -14.40
N PHE A 131 2.07 13.99 -13.46
CA PHE A 131 0.61 14.23 -13.38
C PHE A 131 0.23 15.26 -12.32
N GLU A 132 1.21 15.92 -11.70
CA GLU A 132 1.01 16.83 -10.57
C GLU A 132 0.23 18.10 -10.97
N ASP A 133 0.32 18.52 -12.24
CA ASP A 133 -0.28 19.76 -12.74
C ASP A 133 -1.81 19.74 -12.93
N HIS A 134 -2.52 18.66 -12.55
CA HIS A 134 -3.95 18.47 -12.84
C HIS A 134 -4.84 18.15 -11.62
N VAL A 135 -4.33 18.28 -10.39
CA VAL A 135 -5.13 18.09 -9.15
C VAL A 135 -5.42 19.42 -8.48
#